data_AF-A0A224YBF0-F1
#
_entry.id   AF-A0A224YBF0-F1
#
_cell.length_a   1.000
_cell.length_b   1.000
_cell.length_c   1.000
_cell.angle_alpha   90.00
_cell.angle_beta   90.00
_cell.angle_gamma   90.00
#
_symmetry.space_group_name_H-M   'P 1'
#
loop_
_entity.id
_entity.type
_entity.pdbx_description
1 polymer ?
#
loop_
_entity_poly.entity_id
_entity_poly.type
_entity_poly.pdbx_seq_one_letter_code
_entity_poly.pdbx_strand_id
1 'polypeptide(L)'
;MTLRSCTWILQRSFEVRTRRRTYAVSYRNRCKLGMQTMLMALVLLLVFQRSLSKIPSLRFEKFRCDYDNYSLSMGGYLRLANPCVRLVCRYYHRELTVNGCPAPPNSSDPDDPQYAMYWPYCCNSSAT
;
A
#
# COMPACT_ATOMS: atom_id res chain seq x y z
N MET A 1 42.35 -68.80 18.04
CA MET A 1 42.27 -67.40 18.53
C MET A 1 42.08 -66.49 17.32
N THR A 2 40.92 -66.50 16.64
CA THR A 2 39.68 -65.74 16.90
C THR A 2 39.83 -64.23 17.09
N LEU A 3 39.04 -63.50 16.28
CA LEU A 3 38.44 -62.18 16.54
C LEU A 3 39.30 -60.92 16.33
N ARG A 4 39.62 -60.54 15.08
CA ARG A 4 39.90 -59.11 14.76
C ARG A 4 39.38 -58.59 13.41
N SER A 5 38.67 -59.37 12.59
CA SER A 5 38.29 -58.93 11.23
C SER A 5 36.88 -58.37 11.04
N CYS A 6 36.01 -58.34 12.06
CA CYS A 6 34.60 -57.93 11.88
C CYS A 6 34.26 -56.48 12.25
N THR A 7 35.21 -55.67 12.74
CA THR A 7 34.92 -54.29 13.16
C THR A 7 35.07 -53.24 12.06
N TRP A 8 35.85 -53.50 11.01
CA TRP A 8 36.15 -52.51 9.97
C TRP A 8 35.06 -52.30 8.92
N ILE A 9 34.21 -53.31 8.68
CA ILE A 9 33.18 -53.23 7.62
C ILE A 9 31.95 -52.47 8.10
N LEU A 10 31.56 -52.60 9.38
CA LEU A 10 30.38 -51.92 9.92
C LEU A 10 30.58 -50.41 10.11
N GLN A 11 31.82 -49.95 10.36
CA GLN A 11 32.11 -48.53 10.54
C GLN A 11 31.99 -47.73 9.23
N ARG A 12 32.39 -48.32 8.09
CA ARG A 12 32.26 -47.70 6.76
C ARG A 12 30.82 -47.58 6.28
N SER A 13 29.97 -48.56 6.57
CA SER A 13 28.56 -48.54 6.14
C SER A 13 27.72 -47.53 6.92
N PHE A 14 28.08 -47.24 8.18
CA PHE A 14 27.38 -46.27 9.02
C PHE A 14 27.64 -44.82 8.57
N GLU A 15 28.87 -44.48 8.18
CA GLU A 15 29.25 -43.14 7.68
C GLU A 15 28.58 -42.78 6.34
N VAL A 16 28.42 -43.75 5.43
CA VAL A 16 27.77 -43.50 4.12
C VAL A 16 26.27 -43.22 4.29
N ARG A 17 25.62 -43.86 5.29
CA ARG A 17 24.18 -43.70 5.56
C ARG A 17 23.87 -42.42 6.33
N THR A 18 24.76 -41.97 7.23
CA THR A 18 24.60 -40.70 7.94
C THR A 18 24.85 -39.49 7.04
N ARG A 19 25.83 -39.54 6.13
CA ARG A 19 26.04 -38.48 5.11
C ARG A 19 24.79 -38.24 4.28
N ARG A 20 24.16 -39.26 3.69
CA ARG A 20 22.94 -39.08 2.86
C ARG A 20 21.78 -38.42 3.62
N ARG A 21 21.65 -38.64 4.93
CA ARG A 21 20.61 -38.02 5.77
C ARG A 21 20.88 -36.54 6.07
N THR A 22 22.10 -36.17 6.44
CA THR A 22 22.45 -34.75 6.72
C THR A 22 22.34 -33.88 5.48
N TYR A 23 22.75 -34.44 4.35
CA TYR A 23 22.50 -33.91 3.03
C TYR A 23 21.00 -33.67 2.79
N ALA A 24 20.16 -34.70 2.83
CA ALA A 24 18.70 -34.59 2.63
C ALA A 24 18.03 -33.54 3.54
N VAL A 25 18.45 -33.47 4.80
CA VAL A 25 17.94 -32.52 5.80
C VAL A 25 18.43 -31.09 5.52
N SER A 26 19.68 -30.91 5.08
CA SER A 26 20.25 -29.62 4.69
C SER A 26 19.53 -29.02 3.47
N TYR A 27 19.21 -29.84 2.46
CA TYR A 27 18.45 -29.38 1.28
C TYR A 27 17.02 -29.01 1.65
N ARG A 28 16.36 -29.82 2.48
CA ARG A 28 14.99 -29.58 2.94
C ARG A 28 14.87 -28.28 3.75
N ASN A 29 15.87 -27.97 4.57
CA ASN A 29 15.90 -26.76 5.39
C ASN A 29 16.29 -25.51 4.58
N ARG A 30 17.20 -25.62 3.59
CA ARG A 30 17.51 -24.52 2.66
C ARG A 30 16.37 -24.21 1.69
N CYS A 31 15.66 -25.23 1.20
CA CYS A 31 14.45 -25.04 0.39
C CYS A 31 13.31 -24.44 1.22
N LYS A 32 13.11 -24.84 2.48
CA LYS A 32 12.12 -24.21 3.36
C LYS A 32 12.43 -22.73 3.64
N LEU A 33 13.68 -22.42 3.97
CA LEU A 33 14.08 -21.04 4.26
C LEU A 33 13.99 -20.16 3.00
N GLY A 34 14.44 -20.67 1.85
CA GLY A 34 14.33 -19.98 0.56
C GLY A 34 12.88 -19.82 0.09
N MET A 35 12.02 -20.83 0.30
CA MET A 35 10.60 -20.73 -0.05
C MET A 35 9.87 -19.74 0.86
N GLN A 36 10.22 -19.69 2.14
CA GLN A 36 9.62 -18.77 3.11
C GLN A 36 10.06 -17.31 2.86
N THR A 37 11.32 -17.06 2.52
CA THR A 37 11.79 -15.71 2.15
C THR A 37 11.17 -15.23 0.84
N MET A 38 11.02 -16.11 -0.15
CA MET A 38 10.34 -15.78 -1.41
C MET A 38 8.86 -15.46 -1.21
N LEU A 39 8.17 -16.21 -0.34
CA LEU A 39 6.77 -15.93 0.03
C LEU A 39 6.63 -14.57 0.72
N MET A 40 7.50 -14.27 1.69
CA MET A 40 7.48 -12.96 2.37
C MET A 40 7.81 -11.81 1.41
N ALA A 41 8.78 -11.99 0.52
CA ALA A 41 9.10 -11.00 -0.51
C ALA A 41 7.93 -10.78 -1.48
N LEU A 42 7.24 -11.84 -1.90
CA LEU A 42 6.04 -11.76 -2.75
C LEU A 42 4.91 -10.98 -2.03
N VAL A 43 4.66 -11.28 -0.76
CA VAL A 43 3.65 -10.57 0.04
C VAL A 43 4.00 -9.08 0.17
N LEU A 44 5.27 -8.75 0.43
CA LEU A 44 5.73 -7.35 0.51
C LEU A 44 5.57 -6.61 -0.83
N LEU A 45 5.90 -7.26 -1.96
CA LEU A 45 5.69 -6.68 -3.29
C LEU A 45 4.20 -6.45 -3.59
N LEU A 46 3.32 -7.38 -3.22
CA LEU A 46 1.87 -7.23 -3.39
C LEU A 46 1.30 -6.08 -2.54
N VAL A 47 1.78 -5.90 -1.31
CA VAL A 47 1.40 -4.78 -0.45
C VAL A 47 1.87 -3.45 -1.05
N PHE A 48 3.11 -3.39 -1.56
CA PHE A 48 3.67 -2.18 -2.17
C PHE A 48 2.94 -1.74 -3.45
N GLN A 49 2.52 -2.69 -4.30
CA GLN A 49 1.75 -2.39 -5.50
C GLN A 49 0.39 -1.73 -5.20
N ARG A 50 -0.27 -2.12 -4.10
CA ARG A 50 -1.54 -1.49 -3.69
C ARG A 50 -1.36 -0.01 -3.36
N SER A 51 -0.25 0.36 -2.71
CA SER A 51 0.03 1.76 -2.34
C SER A 51 0.27 2.67 -3.55
N LEU A 52 0.76 2.13 -4.67
CA LEU A 52 1.04 2.91 -5.88
C LEU A 52 -0.20 3.20 -6.75
N SER A 53 -1.25 2.38 -6.61
CA SER A 53 -2.43 2.43 -7.50
C SER A 53 -3.34 3.65 -7.36
N LYS A 54 -3.11 4.52 -6.36
CA LYS A 54 -4.00 5.66 -6.08
C LYS A 54 -3.25 6.98 -5.88
N ILE A 55 -2.27 7.24 -6.75
CA ILE A 55 -1.67 8.57 -6.85
C ILE A 55 -2.63 9.43 -7.71
N PRO A 56 -3.30 10.44 -7.14
CA PRO A 56 -4.22 11.27 -7.92
C PRO A 56 -3.45 12.01 -9.01
N SER A 57 -3.92 11.93 -10.25
CA SER A 57 -3.31 12.66 -11.36
C SER A 57 -3.78 14.11 -11.34
N LEU A 58 -2.84 15.04 -11.22
CA LEU A 58 -3.08 16.49 -11.32
C LEU A 58 -2.50 17.01 -12.63
N ARG A 59 -3.33 17.67 -13.44
CA ARG A 59 -2.93 18.31 -14.71
C ARG A 59 -3.48 19.73 -14.77
N PHE A 60 -2.72 20.61 -15.41
CA PHE A 60 -3.11 22.00 -15.64
C PHE A 60 -3.12 22.24 -17.15
N GLU A 61 -4.31 22.30 -17.74
CA GLU A 61 -4.48 22.48 -19.19
C GLU A 61 -5.65 23.42 -19.48
N LYS A 62 -5.58 24.20 -20.56
CA LYS A 62 -6.69 25.03 -21.06
C LYS A 62 -7.36 25.91 -19.98
N PHE A 63 -6.58 26.52 -19.07
CA PHE A 63 -7.08 27.31 -17.93
C PHE A 63 -7.95 26.50 -16.95
N ARG A 64 -7.67 25.21 -16.80
CA ARG A 64 -8.37 24.29 -15.88
C ARG A 64 -7.37 23.51 -15.04
N CYS A 65 -7.82 23.06 -13.87
CA CYS A 65 -7.15 22.07 -13.06
C CYS A 65 -7.93 20.75 -13.14
N ASP A 66 -7.34 19.75 -13.77
CA ASP A 66 -7.89 18.41 -13.84
C ASP A 66 -7.26 17.58 -12.72
N TYR A 67 -8.09 17.15 -11.78
CA TYR A 67 -7.70 16.38 -10.61
C TYR A 67 -8.55 15.12 -10.51
N ASP A 68 -7.95 13.98 -10.79
CA ASP A 68 -8.63 12.68 -10.87
C ASP A 68 -9.85 12.73 -11.82
N ASN A 69 -11.07 12.69 -11.29
CA ASN A 69 -12.32 12.75 -12.07
C ASN A 69 -12.98 14.14 -12.08
N TYR A 70 -12.29 15.17 -11.59
CA TYR A 70 -12.82 16.53 -11.45
C TYR A 70 -12.06 17.51 -12.32
N SER A 71 -12.80 18.37 -13.02
CA SER A 71 -12.23 19.44 -13.86
C SER A 71 -12.73 20.80 -13.41
N LEU A 72 -11.87 21.57 -12.75
CA LEU A 72 -12.20 22.90 -12.24
C LEU A 72 -11.70 23.99 -13.20
N SER A 73 -12.52 25.00 -13.46
CA SER A 73 -12.05 26.21 -14.13
C SER A 73 -11.08 26.99 -13.26
N MET A 74 -10.26 27.82 -13.90
CA MET A 74 -9.37 28.75 -13.22
C MET A 74 -10.12 29.60 -12.17
N GLY A 75 -9.66 29.56 -10.92
CA GLY A 75 -10.27 30.28 -9.79
C GLY A 75 -11.53 29.61 -9.23
N GLY A 76 -12.02 28.56 -9.89
CA GLY A 76 -13.17 27.79 -9.46
C GLY A 76 -12.88 26.92 -8.23
N TYR A 77 -13.96 26.52 -7.56
CA TYR A 77 -13.91 25.58 -6.45
C TYR A 77 -15.01 24.53 -6.59
N LEU A 78 -14.78 23.35 -6.00
CA LEU A 78 -15.75 22.25 -5.95
C LEU A 78 -15.84 21.74 -4.52
N ARG A 79 -17.07 21.58 -4.01
CA ARG A 79 -17.36 21.04 -2.68
C ARG A 79 -17.86 19.61 -2.85
N LEU A 80 -17.18 18.66 -2.21
CA LEU A 80 -17.46 17.22 -2.33
C LEU A 80 -18.04 16.68 -1.02
N ALA A 81 -18.91 15.69 -1.13
CA ALA A 81 -19.46 14.94 0.01
C ALA A 81 -18.56 13.75 0.39
N ASN A 82 -18.03 13.05 -0.61
CA ASN A 82 -17.13 11.91 -0.41
C ASN A 82 -16.02 11.92 -1.48
N PRO A 83 -14.74 12.12 -1.11
CA PRO A 83 -14.28 12.51 0.23
C PRO A 83 -14.81 13.90 0.61
N CYS A 84 -15.05 14.14 1.91
CA CYS A 84 -15.56 15.42 2.39
C CYS A 84 -14.48 16.51 2.33
N VAL A 85 -14.31 17.11 1.16
CA VAL A 85 -13.26 18.10 0.88
C VAL A 85 -13.77 19.21 -0.04
N ARG A 86 -13.09 20.36 0.01
CA ARG A 86 -13.22 21.44 -0.96
C ARG A 86 -11.95 21.54 -1.80
N LEU A 87 -12.12 21.43 -3.12
CA LEU A 87 -11.06 21.62 -4.11
C LEU A 87 -11.06 23.08 -4.59
N VAL A 88 -9.88 23.68 -4.72
CA VAL A 88 -9.72 25.05 -5.27
C VAL A 88 -8.62 25.06 -6.31
N CYS A 89 -8.94 25.54 -7.52
CA CYS A 89 -8.00 25.60 -8.63
C CYS A 89 -7.32 26.97 -8.74
N ARG A 90 -6.01 27.02 -8.48
CA ARG A 90 -5.16 28.19 -8.70
C ARG A 90 -4.25 27.96 -9.91
N TYR A 91 -4.83 28.06 -11.11
CA TYR A 91 -4.14 27.77 -12.37
C TYR A 91 -2.82 28.53 -12.56
N TYR A 92 -2.79 29.85 -12.29
CA TYR A 92 -1.57 30.65 -12.46
C TYR A 92 -0.45 30.29 -11.47
N HIS A 93 -0.81 29.77 -10.31
CA HIS A 93 0.16 29.27 -9.33
C HIS A 93 0.48 27.79 -9.54
N ARG A 94 -0.14 27.13 -10.54
CA ARG A 94 -0.08 25.68 -10.78
C ARG A 94 -0.34 24.89 -9.50
N GLU A 95 -1.33 25.34 -8.74
CA GLU A 95 -1.67 24.79 -7.43
C GLU A 95 -3.14 24.33 -7.43
N LEU A 96 -3.38 23.15 -6.87
CA LEU A 96 -4.71 22.70 -6.48
C LEU A 96 -4.72 22.53 -4.96
N THR A 97 -5.53 23.34 -4.27
CA THR A 97 -5.68 23.23 -2.83
C THR A 97 -6.81 22.27 -2.49
N VAL A 98 -6.54 21.27 -1.65
CA VAL A 98 -7.53 20.31 -1.15
C VAL A 98 -7.77 20.59 0.34
N ASN A 99 -8.88 21.24 0.66
CA ASN A 99 -9.25 21.56 2.03
C ASN A 99 -10.16 20.46 2.59
N GLY A 100 -9.67 19.69 3.55
CA GLY A 100 -10.46 18.69 4.26
C GLY A 100 -11.20 19.25 5.47
N CYS A 101 -11.54 18.35 6.39
CA CYS A 101 -12.06 18.68 7.71
C CYS A 101 -10.93 18.81 8.74
N PRO A 102 -11.09 19.60 9.81
CA PRO A 102 -12.26 20.42 10.14
C PRO A 102 -12.39 21.65 9.22
N ALA A 103 -13.61 22.02 8.89
CA ALA A 103 -13.85 23.20 8.07
C ALA A 103 -13.50 24.48 8.87
N PRO A 104 -12.84 25.48 8.24
CA PRO A 104 -12.57 26.76 8.88
C PRO A 104 -13.87 27.48 9.30
N PRO A 105 -13.85 28.33 10.33
CA PRO A 105 -15.00 29.16 10.67
C PRO A 105 -15.41 30.04 9.46
N ASN A 106 -16.71 30.26 9.29
CA ASN A 106 -17.31 31.00 8.15
C ASN A 106 -17.07 30.37 6.76
N SER A 107 -16.86 29.06 6.69
CA SER A 107 -16.80 28.33 5.41
C SER A 107 -18.18 28.07 4.78
N SER A 108 -19.25 28.27 5.53
CA SER A 108 -20.64 28.05 5.10
C SER A 108 -21.09 29.20 4.19
N ASP A 109 -21.74 28.86 3.08
CA ASP A 109 -22.35 29.84 2.19
C ASP A 109 -23.82 30.04 2.60
N PRO A 110 -24.31 31.29 2.78
CA PRO A 110 -25.71 31.54 3.12
C PRO A 110 -26.69 31.03 2.05
N ASP A 111 -26.26 30.87 0.80
CA ASP A 111 -27.10 30.36 -0.28
C ASP A 111 -27.18 28.82 -0.30
N ASP A 112 -26.43 28.14 0.58
CA ASP A 112 -26.45 26.68 0.63
C ASP A 112 -27.79 26.16 1.19
N PRO A 113 -28.33 25.07 0.64
CA PRO A 113 -29.52 24.44 1.18
C PRO A 113 -29.24 23.94 2.60
N GLN A 114 -30.24 24.06 3.48
CA GLN A 114 -30.15 23.72 4.90
C GLN A 114 -29.72 22.27 5.18
N TYR A 115 -29.87 21.38 4.20
CA TYR A 115 -29.52 19.96 4.27
C TYR A 115 -28.37 19.57 3.33
N ALA A 116 -27.51 20.53 2.94
CA ALA A 116 -26.34 20.24 2.14
C ALA A 116 -25.47 19.15 2.80
N MET A 117 -25.10 18.13 2.03
CA MET A 117 -24.27 17.01 2.48
C MET A 117 -22.83 17.07 1.94
N TYR A 118 -22.44 18.20 1.36
CA TYR A 118 -21.08 18.43 0.86
C TYR A 118 -20.29 19.33 1.82
N TRP A 119 -18.98 19.42 1.63
CA TRP A 119 -18.10 20.25 2.46
C TRP A 119 -18.63 21.70 2.47
N PRO A 120 -18.78 22.40 3.61
CA PRO A 120 -18.26 22.05 4.93
C PRO A 120 -19.21 21.22 5.79
N TYR A 121 -20.47 21.02 5.40
CA TYR A 121 -21.50 20.40 6.23
C TYR A 121 -21.25 18.90 6.50
N CYS A 122 -20.61 18.19 5.55
CA CYS A 122 -20.17 16.82 5.80
C CYS A 122 -19.01 16.69 6.79
N CYS A 123 -18.41 17.80 7.27
CA CYS A 123 -17.37 17.72 8.30
C CYS A 123 -17.92 17.47 9.71
N ASN A 124 -19.24 17.57 9.90
CA ASN A 124 -19.86 17.27 11.19
C ASN A 124 -19.98 15.76 11.45
N SER A 125 -19.99 14.94 10.38
CA SER A 125 -20.15 13.48 10.47
C SER A 125 -18.83 12.70 10.59
N SER A 126 -17.68 13.37 10.60
CA SER A 126 -16.36 12.74 10.79
C SER A 126 -15.86 12.78 12.24
N ALA A 127 -16.68 13.25 13.18
CA ALA A 127 -16.48 13.11 14.62
C ALA A 127 -17.38 12.00 15.19
N THR A 128 -17.13 10.74 14.83
CA THR A 128 -17.60 9.57 15.58
C THR A 128 -16.58 8.46 15.45
#